data_AF-Q54G50-F1
#
_entry.id   AF-Q54G50-F1
#
_cell.length_a   1.000
_cell.length_b   1.000
_cell.length_c   1.000
_cell.angle_alpha   90.00
_cell.angle_beta   90.00
_cell.angle_gamma   90.00
#
_symmetry.space_group_name_H-M   'P 1'
#
loop_
_entity.id
_entity.type
_entity.pdbx_description
1 polymer ?
#
loop_
_entity_poly.entity_id
_entity_poly.type
_entity_poly.pdbx_seq_one_letter_code
_entity_poly.pdbx_strand_id
1 'polypeptide(L)'
;MSKYIINAEALLKYSNPTKGTNGWIQPKLSTRQIEVFKKHVTRNLKLEWPLPAREKKLNPERTSKLTGWERNLVPRQKKIQESIANMPKLIAEKLKASIEKKKKESDNVFTSFIPNYLPLGPYGNNDTPKVMALRKIAKKEKELKKEKLIALASAKAPKKNKTK
;
A
#
# COMPACT_ATOMS: atom_id res chain seq x y z
N MET A 1 -19.13 -9.76 -72.73
CA MET A 1 -18.81 -10.11 -71.33
C MET A 1 -20.06 -10.65 -70.66
N SER A 2 -20.01 -11.85 -70.08
CA SER A 2 -21.13 -12.39 -69.28
C SER A 2 -21.27 -11.56 -68.00
N LYS A 3 -22.42 -10.91 -67.81
CA LYS A 3 -22.74 -10.22 -66.56
C LYS A 3 -23.01 -11.28 -65.49
N TYR A 4 -22.06 -11.48 -64.57
CA TYR A 4 -22.28 -12.34 -63.42
C TYR A 4 -23.32 -11.68 -62.51
N ILE A 5 -24.43 -12.38 -62.25
CA ILE A 5 -25.46 -11.96 -61.30
C ILE A 5 -25.39 -12.93 -60.12
N ILE A 6 -25.09 -12.40 -58.93
CA ILE A 6 -25.01 -13.19 -57.70
C ILE A 6 -26.37 -13.11 -57.00
N ASN A 7 -27.03 -14.25 -56.82
CA ASN A 7 -28.30 -14.32 -56.11
C ASN A 7 -28.09 -14.18 -54.58
N ALA A 8 -28.46 -13.02 -54.03
CA ALA A 8 -28.32 -12.69 -52.62
C ALA A 8 -29.15 -13.61 -51.70
N GLU A 9 -30.36 -13.99 -52.13
CA GLU A 9 -31.28 -14.82 -51.35
C GLU A 9 -30.74 -16.24 -51.18
N ALA A 10 -30.19 -16.80 -52.26
CA ALA A 10 -29.55 -18.11 -52.22
C ALA A 10 -28.33 -18.11 -51.29
N LEU A 11 -27.51 -17.06 -51.35
CA LEU A 11 -26.37 -16.91 -50.45
C LEU A 11 -26.80 -16.84 -48.98
N LEU A 12 -27.82 -16.05 -48.66
CA LEU A 12 -28.37 -15.96 -47.30
C LEU A 12 -28.88 -17.32 -46.81
N LYS A 13 -29.58 -18.07 -47.66
CA LYS A 13 -30.10 -19.41 -47.32
C LYS A 13 -28.99 -20.41 -47.02
N TYR A 14 -27.86 -20.33 -47.71
CA TYR A 14 -26.73 -21.24 -47.49
C TYR A 14 -25.75 -20.78 -46.41
N SER A 15 -25.70 -19.49 -46.11
CA SER A 15 -24.83 -18.92 -45.07
C SER A 15 -25.43 -18.96 -43.68
N ASN A 16 -26.76 -18.92 -43.56
CA ASN A 16 -27.44 -18.83 -42.28
C ASN A 16 -27.83 -20.23 -41.76
N PRO A 17 -27.70 -20.46 -40.45
CA PRO A 17 -28.23 -21.68 -39.85
C PRO A 17 -29.75 -21.70 -40.00
N THR A 18 -30.31 -22.89 -40.24
CA THR A 18 -31.76 -23.09 -40.35
C THR A 18 -32.27 -23.83 -39.12
N LYS A 19 -33.46 -23.46 -38.63
CA LYS A 19 -34.07 -24.15 -37.48
C LYS A 19 -34.71 -25.43 -37.98
N GLY A 20 -34.14 -26.58 -37.61
CA GLY A 20 -34.70 -27.91 -37.86
C GLY A 20 -35.51 -28.42 -36.67
N THR A 21 -36.00 -29.66 -36.78
CA THR A 21 -36.77 -30.34 -35.71
C THR A 21 -35.94 -30.59 -34.46
N ASN A 22 -34.65 -30.94 -34.63
CA ASN A 22 -33.74 -31.31 -33.55
C ASN A 22 -32.76 -30.18 -33.17
N GLY A 23 -33.04 -28.93 -33.56
CA GLY A 23 -32.21 -27.77 -33.25
C GLY A 23 -31.73 -27.01 -34.48
N TRP A 24 -30.66 -26.22 -34.32
CA TRP A 24 -30.09 -25.40 -35.39
C TRP A 24 -29.21 -26.25 -36.32
N ILE A 25 -29.62 -26.36 -37.58
CA ILE A 25 -28.85 -27.00 -38.64
C ILE A 25 -27.74 -26.04 -39.06
N GLN A 26 -26.53 -26.58 -39.19
CA GLN A 26 -25.37 -25.82 -39.65
C GLN A 26 -25.57 -25.30 -41.08
N PRO A 27 -25.02 -24.11 -41.41
CA PRO A 27 -25.05 -23.61 -42.77
C PRO A 27 -24.30 -24.57 -43.72
N LYS A 28 -24.76 -24.67 -44.97
CA LYS A 28 -24.10 -25.53 -45.97
C LYS A 28 -22.69 -25.04 -46.32
N LEU A 29 -22.45 -23.75 -46.16
CA LEU A 29 -21.15 -23.12 -46.40
C LEU A 29 -20.49 -22.75 -45.08
N SER A 30 -19.22 -23.13 -44.93
CA SER A 30 -18.41 -22.67 -43.80
C SER A 30 -18.11 -21.17 -43.91
N THR A 31 -17.87 -20.53 -42.77
CA THR A 31 -17.50 -19.10 -42.72
C THR A 31 -16.26 -18.80 -43.57
N ARG A 32 -15.27 -19.70 -43.56
CA ARG A 32 -14.08 -19.60 -44.40
C ARG A 32 -14.41 -19.63 -45.90
N GLN A 33 -15.30 -20.53 -46.34
CA GLN A 33 -15.73 -20.59 -47.75
C GLN A 33 -16.46 -19.30 -48.16
N ILE A 34 -17.31 -18.75 -47.30
CA ILE A 34 -17.99 -17.47 -47.54
C ILE A 34 -16.98 -16.32 -47.66
N GLU A 35 -15.95 -16.28 -46.81
CA GLU A 35 -14.91 -15.25 -46.89
C GLU A 35 -14.04 -15.37 -48.14
N VAL A 36 -13.70 -16.59 -48.56
CA VAL A 36 -12.98 -16.84 -49.82
C VAL A 36 -13.83 -16.39 -51.00
N PHE A 37 -15.12 -16.74 -51.02
CA PHE A 37 -16.03 -16.32 -52.07
C PHE A 37 -16.20 -14.78 -52.08
N LYS A 38 -16.34 -14.15 -50.91
CA LYS A 38 -16.36 -12.70 -50.77
C LYS A 38 -15.10 -12.04 -51.33
N LYS A 39 -13.92 -12.59 -51.06
CA LYS A 39 -12.66 -12.09 -51.63
C LYS A 39 -12.63 -12.26 -53.15
N HIS A 40 -13.11 -13.39 -53.68
CA HIS A 40 -13.18 -13.61 -55.12
C HIS A 40 -14.11 -12.62 -55.83
N VAL A 41 -15.31 -12.41 -55.28
CA VAL A 41 -16.29 -11.45 -55.81
C VAL A 41 -15.76 -10.02 -55.78
N THR A 42 -15.22 -9.60 -54.64
CA THR A 42 -14.77 -8.19 -54.47
C THR A 42 -13.44 -7.91 -55.17
N ARG A 43 -12.50 -8.85 -55.20
CA ARG A 43 -11.15 -8.63 -55.76
C ARG A 43 -11.04 -9.03 -57.24
N ASN A 44 -11.57 -10.19 -57.62
CA ASN A 44 -11.39 -10.72 -58.98
C ASN A 44 -12.49 -10.23 -59.92
N LEU A 45 -13.76 -10.33 -59.49
CA LEU A 45 -14.89 -9.88 -60.31
C LEU A 45 -15.16 -8.38 -60.20
N LYS A 46 -14.54 -7.68 -59.22
CA LYS A 46 -14.76 -6.26 -58.91
C LYS A 46 -16.25 -5.92 -58.73
N LEU A 47 -17.02 -6.87 -58.21
CA LEU A 47 -18.44 -6.70 -57.92
C LEU A 47 -18.64 -6.35 -56.44
N GLU A 48 -19.69 -5.58 -56.18
CA GLU A 48 -20.12 -5.32 -54.81
C GLU A 48 -20.61 -6.62 -54.16
N TRP A 49 -20.22 -6.82 -52.91
CA TRP A 49 -20.65 -7.99 -52.15
C TRP A 49 -22.12 -7.82 -51.73
N PRO A 50 -23.03 -8.75 -52.07
CA PRO A 50 -24.47 -8.53 -51.93
C PRO A 50 -24.97 -8.59 -50.48
N LEU A 51 -24.19 -9.11 -49.53
CA LEU A 51 -24.61 -9.20 -48.13
C LEU A 51 -24.12 -7.99 -47.33
N PRO A 52 -24.94 -7.44 -46.41
CA PRO A 52 -24.53 -6.31 -45.58
C PRO A 52 -23.28 -6.67 -44.76
N ALA A 53 -22.40 -5.69 -44.55
CA ALA A 53 -21.28 -5.86 -43.65
C ALA A 53 -21.80 -6.12 -42.23
N ARG A 54 -21.19 -7.06 -41.51
CA ARG A 54 -21.50 -7.26 -40.09
C ARG A 54 -21.17 -5.96 -39.37
N GLU A 55 -22.13 -5.45 -38.60
CA GLU A 55 -21.94 -4.31 -37.71
C GLU A 55 -20.75 -4.60 -36.80
N LYS A 56 -19.61 -3.96 -37.06
CA LYS A 56 -18.48 -3.98 -36.15
C LYS A 56 -18.88 -3.08 -34.99
N LYS A 57 -19.42 -3.67 -33.91
CA LYS A 57 -19.46 -2.98 -32.62
C LYS A 57 -18.00 -2.70 -32.26
N LEU A 58 -17.59 -1.45 -32.45
CA LEU A 58 -16.29 -0.98 -32.00
C LEU A 58 -16.35 -1.01 -30.48
N ASN A 59 -15.93 -2.13 -29.88
CA ASN A 59 -15.77 -2.18 -28.45
C ASN A 59 -14.73 -1.12 -28.09
N PRO A 60 -15.03 -0.18 -27.18
CA PRO A 60 -14.03 0.79 -26.77
C PRO A 60 -12.82 0.04 -26.24
N GLU A 61 -11.62 0.56 -26.53
CA GLU A 61 -10.39 0.00 -26.00
C GLU A 61 -10.50 -0.06 -24.47
N ARG A 62 -10.40 -1.27 -23.92
CA ARG A 62 -10.45 -1.44 -22.47
C ARG A 62 -9.28 -0.68 -21.86
N THR A 63 -9.56 0.14 -20.85
CA THR A 63 -8.49 0.81 -20.11
C THR A 63 -7.52 -0.22 -19.54
N SER A 64 -6.23 0.09 -19.61
CA SER A 64 -5.20 -0.80 -19.08
C SER A 64 -5.38 -0.98 -17.57
N LYS A 65 -5.15 -2.20 -17.08
CA LYS A 65 -5.13 -2.45 -15.64
C LYS A 65 -3.83 -1.88 -15.08
N LEU A 66 -3.95 -1.01 -14.07
CA LEU A 66 -2.79 -0.56 -13.29
C LEU A 66 -2.05 -1.75 -12.66
N THR A 67 -0.74 -1.62 -12.54
CA THR A 67 0.12 -2.64 -11.94
C THR A 67 -0.29 -2.89 -10.48
N GLY A 68 0.07 -4.06 -9.95
CA GLY A 68 -0.17 -4.37 -8.52
C GLY A 68 0.51 -3.36 -7.58
N TRP A 69 1.62 -2.75 -8.01
CA TRP A 69 2.33 -1.74 -7.25
C TRP A 69 1.58 -0.40 -7.20
N GLU A 70 1.13 0.10 -8.36
CA GLU A 70 0.35 1.35 -8.45
C GLU A 70 -0.95 1.27 -7.65
N ARG A 71 -1.65 0.13 -7.75
CA ARG A 71 -2.88 -0.09 -6.99
C ARG A 71 -2.67 -0.07 -5.47
N ASN A 72 -1.49 -0.46 -4.99
CA ASN A 72 -1.17 -0.56 -3.56
C ASN A 72 -0.40 0.65 -3.00
N LEU A 73 -0.05 1.63 -3.84
CA LEU A 73 0.73 2.79 -3.44
C LEU A 73 0.00 3.65 -2.40
N VAL A 74 -1.30 3.91 -2.59
CA VAL A 74 -2.11 4.74 -1.68
C VAL A 74 -2.27 4.08 -0.29
N PRO A 75 -2.68 2.80 -0.16
CA PRO A 75 -2.70 2.12 1.13
C PRO A 75 -1.34 2.09 1.83
N ARG A 76 -0.25 1.91 1.07
CA ARG A 76 1.11 1.89 1.62
C ARG A 76 1.51 3.25 2.18
N GLN A 77 1.22 4.34 1.46
CA GLN A 77 1.49 5.70 1.94
C GLN A 77 0.72 6.01 3.23
N LYS A 78 -0.55 5.60 3.31
CA LYS A 78 -1.37 5.76 4.52
C LYS A 78 -0.75 5.05 5.73
N LYS A 79 -0.34 3.79 5.57
CA LYS A 79 0.35 3.01 6.64
C LYS A 79 1.68 3.66 7.06
N ILE A 80 2.43 4.22 6.11
CA ILE A 80 3.68 4.93 6.42
C ILE A 80 3.39 6.17 7.27
N GLN A 81 2.38 6.96 6.92
CA GLN A 81 1.98 8.14 7.70
C GLN A 81 1.53 7.78 9.12
N GLU A 82 0.71 6.74 9.26
CA GLU A 82 0.30 6.20 10.57
C GLU A 82 1.51 5.73 11.40
N SER A 83 2.48 5.09 10.76
CA SER A 83 3.72 4.67 11.42
C SER A 83 4.55 5.86 11.90
N ILE A 84 4.70 6.89 11.06
CA ILE A 84 5.43 8.13 11.41
C ILE A 84 4.75 8.85 12.58
N ALA A 85 3.42 8.93 12.60
CA ALA A 85 2.67 9.53 13.70
C ALA A 85 2.89 8.79 15.03
N ASN A 86 3.08 7.46 14.98
CA ASN A 86 3.32 6.62 16.16
C ASN A 86 4.80 6.56 16.60
N MET A 87 5.74 7.09 15.80
CA MET A 87 7.18 7.05 16.12
C MET A 87 7.55 7.64 17.49
N PRO A 88 7.02 8.81 17.91
CA PRO A 88 7.36 9.38 19.22
C PRO A 88 6.98 8.46 20.39
N LYS A 89 5.82 7.80 20.29
CA LYS A 89 5.36 6.83 21.30
C LYS A 89 6.28 5.61 21.38
N LEU A 90 6.64 5.05 20.22
CA LEU A 90 7.56 3.90 20.15
C LEU A 90 8.96 4.24 20.70
N ILE A 91 9.45 5.47 20.45
CA ILE A 91 10.71 5.95 21.00
C ILE A 91 10.63 6.05 22.52
N ALA A 92 9.54 6.63 23.07
CA ALA A 92 9.34 6.73 24.51
C ALA A 92 9.26 5.36 25.20
N GLU A 93 8.55 4.40 24.61
CA GLU A 93 8.46 3.02 25.10
C GLU A 93 9.83 2.32 25.09
N LYS A 94 10.59 2.45 23.99
CA LYS A 94 11.96 1.90 23.91
C LYS A 94 12.91 2.53 24.92
N LEU A 95 12.82 3.84 25.14
CA LEU A 95 13.63 4.53 26.15
C LEU A 95 13.27 4.04 27.56
N LYS A 96 11.99 3.93 27.90
CA LYS A 96 11.53 3.39 29.19
C LYS A 96 12.05 1.96 29.41
N ALA A 97 11.90 1.09 28.42
CA ALA A 97 12.40 -0.28 28.48
C ALA A 97 13.94 -0.34 28.65
N SER A 98 14.68 0.55 27.99
CA SER A 98 16.14 0.62 28.14
C SER A 98 16.57 1.06 29.54
N ILE A 99 15.83 1.98 30.17
CA ILE A 99 16.08 2.45 31.54
C ILE A 99 15.76 1.34 32.54
N GLU A 100 14.65 0.63 32.37
CA GLU A 100 14.27 -0.50 33.22
C GLU A 100 15.28 -1.65 33.11
N LYS A 101 15.78 -1.95 31.90
CA LYS A 101 16.84 -2.94 31.69
C LYS A 101 18.11 -2.56 32.46
N LYS A 102 18.57 -1.30 32.34
CA LYS A 102 19.74 -0.80 33.07
C LYS A 102 19.56 -0.83 34.59
N LYS A 103 18.35 -0.54 35.09
CA LYS A 103 18.04 -0.66 36.53
C LYS A 103 18.17 -2.10 37.02
N LYS A 104 17.61 -3.07 36.28
CA LYS A 104 17.75 -4.50 36.63
C LYS A 104 19.20 -4.98 36.58
N GLU A 105 19.97 -4.52 35.58
CA GLU A 105 21.41 -4.80 35.52
C GLU A 105 22.15 -4.23 36.74
N SER A 106 21.86 -2.99 37.15
CA SER A 106 22.47 -2.43 38.37
C SER A 106 22.05 -3.17 39.63
N ASP A 107 20.78 -3.53 39.77
CA ASP A 107 20.27 -4.25 40.95
C ASP A 107 20.91 -5.65 41.04
N ASN A 108 21.07 -6.35 39.91
CA ASN A 108 21.79 -7.63 39.83
C ASN A 108 23.28 -7.48 40.19
N VAL A 109 23.92 -6.38 39.79
CA VAL A 109 25.30 -6.07 40.16
C VAL A 109 25.42 -5.83 41.67
N PHE A 110 24.55 -5.02 42.28
CA PHE A 110 24.60 -4.77 43.73
C PHE A 110 24.32 -6.03 44.56
N THR A 111 23.36 -6.85 44.14
CA THR A 111 23.01 -8.11 44.82
C THR A 111 24.06 -9.21 44.63
N SER A 112 24.79 -9.23 43.51
CA SER A 112 25.90 -10.18 43.30
C SER A 112 27.17 -9.80 44.07
N PHE A 113 27.46 -8.51 44.27
CA PHE A 113 28.62 -8.08 45.04
C PHE A 113 28.42 -8.16 46.57
N ILE A 114 27.18 -8.10 47.05
CA ILE A 114 26.85 -8.14 48.48
C ILE A 114 25.72 -9.15 48.71
N PRO A 115 26.04 -10.40 49.10
CA PRO A 115 25.03 -11.36 49.54
C PRO A 115 24.22 -10.75 50.69
N ASN A 116 22.89 -10.76 50.59
CA ASN A 116 21.93 -10.13 51.53
C ASN A 116 21.87 -8.59 51.52
N TYR A 117 22.25 -7.90 50.43
CA TYR A 117 22.01 -6.46 50.31
C TYR A 117 20.51 -6.14 50.28
N LEU A 118 19.99 -5.68 51.41
CA LEU A 118 18.69 -5.05 51.51
C LEU A 118 18.86 -3.54 51.31
N PRO A 119 18.10 -2.90 50.40
CA PRO A 119 17.99 -1.45 50.43
C PRO A 119 17.41 -1.06 51.80
N LEU A 120 18.19 -0.31 52.61
CA LEU A 120 17.95 0.01 54.05
C LEU A 120 18.40 -1.05 55.07
N GLY A 121 19.25 -2.01 54.68
CA GLY A 121 19.85 -2.98 55.60
C GLY A 121 20.82 -2.36 56.63
N PRO A 122 21.37 -3.15 57.56
CA PRO A 122 22.20 -2.66 58.69
C PRO A 122 23.50 -1.97 58.24
N TYR A 123 23.91 -2.17 56.98
CA TYR A 123 25.01 -1.46 56.33
C TYR A 123 24.54 -0.16 55.64
N GLY A 124 23.60 0.55 56.27
CA GLY A 124 23.28 1.91 55.86
C GLY A 124 24.55 2.77 55.86
N ASN A 125 24.63 3.74 54.96
CA ASN A 125 25.73 4.70 55.00
C ASN A 125 25.69 5.39 56.37
N ASN A 126 26.66 5.08 57.24
CA ASN A 126 26.88 5.78 58.51
C ASN A 126 27.43 7.18 58.24
N ASP A 127 26.70 7.95 57.44
CA ASP A 127 27.04 9.31 57.09
C ASP A 127 26.81 10.20 58.30
N THR A 128 27.81 11.01 58.64
CA THR A 128 27.65 12.04 59.66
C THR A 128 26.49 12.98 59.29
N PRO A 129 25.81 13.62 60.26
CA PRO A 129 24.68 14.52 60.00
C PRO A 129 24.99 15.61 58.95
N LYS A 130 26.25 16.06 58.89
CA LYS A 130 26.76 17.02 57.90
C LYS A 130 26.74 16.44 56.48
N VAL A 131 27.16 15.20 56.29
CA VAL A 131 27.15 14.51 54.98
C VAL A 131 25.71 14.23 54.53
N MET A 132 24.83 13.85 55.46
CA MET A 132 23.39 13.69 55.19
C MET A 132 22.74 15.00 54.71
N ALA A 133 23.07 16.13 55.34
CA ALA A 133 22.58 17.45 54.92
C ALA A 133 23.08 17.81 53.51
N LEU A 134 24.37 17.59 53.23
CA LEU A 134 24.95 17.84 51.90
C LEU A 134 24.30 16.98 50.81
N ARG A 135 24.00 15.70 51.07
CA ARG A 135 23.28 14.84 50.12
C ARG A 135 21.86 15.32 49.83
N LYS A 136 21.13 15.80 50.85
CA LYS A 136 19.80 16.39 50.66
C LYS A 136 19.86 17.63 49.77
N ILE A 137 20.86 18.48 49.94
CA ILE A 137 21.08 19.68 49.10
C ILE A 137 21.42 19.27 47.66
N ALA A 138 22.39 18.36 47.48
CA ALA A 138 22.80 17.89 46.15
C ALA A 138 21.66 17.19 45.37
N LYS A 139 20.77 16.48 46.08
CA LYS A 139 19.58 15.86 45.46
C LYS A 139 18.60 16.93 44.95
N LYS A 140 18.32 17.96 45.75
CA LYS A 140 17.48 19.10 45.35
C LYS A 140 18.07 19.84 44.14
N GLU A 141 19.38 20.07 44.12
CA GLU A 141 20.04 20.72 42.97
C GLU A 141 19.94 19.90 41.67
N LYS A 142 20.04 18.56 41.76
CA LYS A 142 19.86 17.68 40.59
C LYS A 142 18.42 17.72 40.06
N GLU A 143 17.43 17.80 40.94
CA GLU A 143 16.02 17.93 40.54
C GLU A 143 15.76 19.29 39.87
N LEU A 144 16.25 20.39 40.46
CA LEU A 144 16.16 21.73 39.87
C LEU A 144 16.83 21.82 38.49
N LYS A 145 17.97 21.14 38.26
CA LYS A 145 18.61 21.10 36.93
C LYS A 145 17.77 20.37 35.89
N LYS A 146 17.06 19.31 36.27
CA LYS A 146 16.14 18.59 35.35
C LYS A 146 14.95 19.48 34.98
N GLU A 147 14.36 20.16 35.95
CA GLU A 147 13.24 21.07 35.72
C GLU A 147 13.63 22.26 34.83
N LYS A 148 14.81 22.84 35.05
CA LYS A 148 15.34 23.93 34.21
C LYS A 148 15.56 23.49 32.75
N LEU A 149 16.04 22.26 32.52
CA LEU A 149 16.20 21.71 31.17
C LEU A 149 14.84 21.50 30.48
N ILE A 150 13.84 21.02 31.21
CA ILE A 150 12.48 20.85 30.69
C ILE A 150 11.86 22.23 30.37
N ALA A 151 12.04 23.23 31.24
CA ALA A 151 11.58 24.58 31.02
C ALA A 151 12.21 25.22 29.77
N LEU A 152 13.54 25.10 29.61
CA LEU A 152 14.27 25.59 28.43
C LEU A 152 13.84 24.88 27.13
N ALA A 153 13.56 23.57 27.19
CA ALA A 153 13.05 22.83 26.03
C ALA A 153 11.59 23.17 25.69
N SER A 154 10.79 23.56 26.68
CA SER A 154 9.39 23.94 26.52
C SER A 154 9.18 25.40 26.07
N ALA A 155 10.18 26.25 26.27
CA ALA A 155 10.18 27.62 25.79
C ALA A 155 10.23 27.62 24.26
N LYS A 156 9.05 27.71 23.65
CA LYS A 156 8.90 27.92 22.20
C LYS A 156 9.76 29.10 21.78
N ALA A 157 10.60 28.90 20.76
CA ALA A 157 11.39 29.96 20.16
C ALA A 157 10.51 31.19 19.87
N PRO A 158 11.00 32.42 20.10
CA PRO A 158 10.26 33.62 19.78
C PRO A 158 9.90 33.58 18.29
N LYS A 159 8.61 33.69 17.98
CA LYS A 159 8.13 33.84 16.60
C LYS A 159 8.87 35.05 16.02
N LYS A 160 9.71 34.82 15.00
CA LYS A 160 10.26 35.91 14.17
C LYS A 160 9.06 36.67 13.59
N ASN A 161 8.84 37.88 14.09
CA ASN A 161 7.97 38.84 13.43
C ASN A 161 8.60 39.13 12.06
N LYS A 162 7.91 38.73 10.98
CA LYS A 162 8.21 39.20 9.63
C LYS A 162 7.83 40.68 9.58
N THR A 163 8.82 41.56 9.54
CA THR A 163 8.63 42.93 9.06
C THR A 163 8.36 42.88 7.55
N LYS A 164 7.29 43.54 7.12
CA LYS A 164 7.05 43.91 5.72
C LYS A 164 8.09 44.92 5.26
#